data_AF-A0A9X2F481-F1
#
_entry.id   AF-A0A9X2F481-F1
#
_cell.length_a   1.000
_cell.length_b   1.000
_cell.length_c   1.000
_cell.angle_alpha   90.00
_cell.angle_beta   90.00
_cell.angle_gamma   90.00
#
_symmetry.space_group_name_H-M   'P 1'
#
loop_
_entity.id
_entity.type
_entity.pdbx_description
1 polymer ?
#
loop_
_entity_poly.entity_id
_entity_poly.type
_entity_poly.pdbx_seq_one_letter_code
_entity_poly.pdbx_strand_id
1 'polypeptide(L)'
;MKRSLYLVFTMLVFTAWLQPSKASIEMSAMNTQLVNQTIRKMLTMDSSIIAINVLLKPDKKLFDLAVQTNARLLKDYPKGFPLDRSHVPHITLIQLYITANDLNKVIEVVSNEVKSANVFNLKLKVKGFKSSKWDDVGVTVLEIDDNLALSLFEQKLVTSLEPFIIKGGGNKAFIANDDGTAVGTRIIKYVDEFVPLHSGDKYSPHLTVGVASMEFLTNLEKEEYASFSFSPSAVAIYQLGDFGTARKELWSWSLDK
;
A
#
# COMPACT_ATOMS: atom_id res chain seq x y z
N MET A 1 -31.93 -15.38 -84.38
CA MET A 1 -30.85 -15.82 -83.45
C MET A 1 -29.66 -14.88 -83.59
N LYS A 2 -29.22 -14.35 -82.44
CA LYS A 2 -27.99 -13.59 -82.13
C LYS A 2 -27.88 -12.11 -82.55
N ARG A 3 -27.58 -11.33 -81.50
CA ARG A 3 -27.52 -9.88 -81.29
C ARG A 3 -26.13 -9.33 -81.63
N SER A 4 -26.04 -8.03 -81.93
CA SER A 4 -24.90 -7.18 -81.53
C SER A 4 -25.29 -5.70 -81.70
N LEU A 5 -24.77 -4.70 -80.99
CA LEU A 5 -24.53 -4.41 -79.57
C LEU A 5 -24.20 -2.90 -79.60
N TYR A 6 -24.68 -2.15 -78.62
CA TYR A 6 -24.62 -0.69 -78.52
C TYR A 6 -23.19 -0.11 -78.59
N LEU A 7 -23.03 1.01 -79.30
CA LEU A 7 -21.86 1.87 -79.28
C LEU A 7 -21.89 2.71 -77.99
N VAL A 8 -20.90 2.53 -77.12
CA VAL A 8 -20.77 3.21 -75.83
C VAL A 8 -19.75 4.36 -75.92
N PHE A 9 -20.19 5.50 -75.43
CA PHE A 9 -19.47 6.74 -75.12
C PHE A 9 -18.17 6.48 -74.33
N THR A 10 -17.04 7.07 -74.72
CA THR A 10 -15.85 7.17 -73.86
C THR A 10 -15.47 8.65 -73.66
N MET A 11 -15.84 9.15 -72.49
CA MET A 11 -15.33 10.39 -71.90
C MET A 11 -14.02 10.04 -71.18
N LEU A 12 -12.89 10.58 -71.64
CA LEU A 12 -11.62 10.52 -70.90
C LEU A 12 -11.70 11.50 -69.71
N VAL A 13 -11.68 10.96 -68.49
CA VAL A 13 -11.40 11.73 -67.26
C VAL A 13 -9.94 11.49 -66.90
N PHE A 14 -9.12 12.53 -66.99
CA PHE A 14 -7.75 12.57 -66.49
C PHE A 14 -7.80 12.64 -64.96
N THR A 15 -7.45 11.56 -64.26
CA THR A 15 -7.16 11.60 -62.82
C THR A 15 -5.63 11.72 -62.63
N ALA A 16 -5.16 12.95 -62.41
CA ALA A 16 -3.79 13.18 -61.96
C ALA A 16 -3.66 12.73 -60.49
N TRP A 17 -2.93 11.65 -60.27
CA TRP A 17 -2.51 11.22 -58.94
C TRP A 17 -1.46 12.20 -58.40
N LEU A 18 -1.89 13.14 -57.55
CA LEU A 18 -1.00 13.99 -56.77
C LEU A 18 -0.26 13.12 -55.75
N GLN A 19 1.06 12.98 -55.92
CA GLN A 19 1.89 12.38 -54.89
C GLN A 19 1.92 13.28 -53.65
N PRO A 20 1.75 12.72 -52.44
CA PRO A 20 1.81 13.51 -51.21
C PRO A 20 3.19 14.18 -51.06
N SER A 21 3.18 15.42 -50.56
CA SER A 21 4.41 16.16 -50.30
C SER A 21 5.21 15.50 -49.17
N LYS A 22 6.53 15.73 -49.12
CA LYS A 22 7.37 15.23 -48.03
C LYS A 22 6.83 15.65 -46.65
N ALA A 23 6.34 16.88 -46.55
CA ALA A 23 5.77 17.42 -45.31
C ALA A 23 4.50 16.67 -44.85
N SER A 24 3.63 16.21 -45.77
CA SER A 24 2.45 15.43 -45.38
C SER A 24 2.80 14.01 -44.97
N ILE A 25 3.85 13.42 -45.54
CA ILE A 25 4.39 12.12 -45.13
C ILE A 25 5.00 12.20 -43.73
N GLU A 26 5.82 13.22 -43.47
CA GLU A 26 6.46 13.44 -42.15
C GLU A 26 5.44 13.70 -41.05
N MET A 27 4.42 14.53 -41.33
CA MET A 27 3.35 14.83 -40.37
C MET A 27 2.49 13.60 -40.05
N SER A 28 2.20 12.76 -41.05
CA SER A 28 1.53 11.48 -40.83
C SER A 28 2.38 10.54 -39.96
N ALA A 29 3.69 10.45 -40.22
CA ALA A 29 4.59 9.61 -39.44
C ALA A 29 4.71 10.10 -37.98
N MET A 30 4.78 11.42 -37.76
CA MET A 30 4.78 12.03 -36.42
C MET A 30 3.50 11.72 -35.66
N ASN A 31 2.33 11.86 -36.29
CA ASN A 31 1.04 11.51 -35.68
C ASN A 31 0.95 10.02 -35.35
N THR A 32 1.41 9.14 -36.24
CA THR A 32 1.45 7.70 -35.96
C THR A 32 2.39 7.37 -34.80
N GLN A 33 3.53 8.05 -34.68
CA GLN A 33 4.47 7.85 -33.57
C GLN A 33 3.89 8.33 -32.23
N LEU A 34 3.22 9.47 -32.19
CA LEU A 34 2.51 9.99 -31.02
C LEU A 34 1.37 9.07 -30.58
N VAL A 35 0.57 8.58 -31.53
CA VAL A 35 -0.50 7.60 -31.26
C VAL A 35 0.09 6.29 -30.73
N ASN A 36 1.16 5.78 -31.34
CA ASN A 36 1.82 4.55 -30.89
C ASN A 36 2.50 4.72 -29.52
N GLN A 37 3.08 5.88 -29.21
CA GLN A 37 3.57 6.17 -27.86
C GLN A 37 2.44 6.23 -26.85
N THR A 38 1.31 6.84 -27.19
CA THR A 38 0.14 6.93 -26.31
C THR A 38 -0.47 5.56 -26.07
N ILE A 39 -0.63 4.75 -27.12
CA ILE A 39 -1.11 3.36 -27.04
C ILE A 39 -0.11 2.51 -26.25
N ARG A 40 1.20 2.64 -26.48
CA ARG A 40 2.22 1.94 -25.66
C ARG A 40 2.14 2.36 -24.20
N LYS A 41 1.95 3.65 -23.91
CA LYS A 41 1.81 4.15 -22.54
C LYS A 41 0.53 3.64 -21.86
N MET A 42 -0.58 3.50 -22.61
CA MET A 42 -1.80 2.82 -22.15
C MET A 42 -1.58 1.31 -21.96
N LEU A 43 -0.81 0.66 -22.83
CA LEU A 43 -0.51 -0.78 -22.76
C LEU A 43 0.56 -1.13 -21.71
N THR A 44 1.35 -0.15 -21.24
CA THR A 44 2.31 -0.31 -20.14
C THR A 44 1.74 0.13 -18.78
N MET A 45 0.45 0.44 -18.70
CA MET A 45 -0.21 0.71 -17.42
C MET A 45 -0.21 -0.57 -16.58
N ASP A 46 0.50 -0.53 -15.46
CA ASP A 46 0.59 -1.65 -14.52
C ASP A 46 -0.72 -1.74 -13.74
N SER A 47 -1.63 -2.58 -14.23
CA SER A 47 -2.91 -2.87 -13.59
C SER A 47 -2.79 -3.86 -12.42
N SER A 48 -1.56 -4.18 -11.97
CA SER A 48 -1.37 -5.02 -10.80
C SER A 48 -2.02 -4.39 -9.57
N ILE A 49 -2.63 -5.25 -8.76
CA ILE A 49 -3.16 -4.90 -7.45
C ILE A 49 -2.00 -4.99 -6.47
N ILE A 50 -1.84 -3.98 -5.62
CA ILE A 50 -0.88 -4.01 -4.52
C ILE A 50 -1.59 -3.78 -3.19
N ALA A 51 -1.17 -4.53 -2.17
CA ALA A 51 -1.61 -4.37 -0.79
C ALA A 51 -0.73 -3.32 -0.13
N ILE A 52 -1.31 -2.21 0.32
CA ILE A 52 -0.55 -1.12 0.93
C ILE A 52 -0.95 -0.89 2.38
N ASN A 53 -0.01 -0.35 3.15
CA ASN A 53 -0.20 0.15 4.49
C ASN A 53 0.29 1.59 4.55
N VAL A 54 -0.60 2.52 4.88
CA VAL A 54 -0.23 3.88 5.29
C VAL A 54 -0.02 3.84 6.80
N LEU A 55 1.18 4.23 7.25
CA LEU A 55 1.61 3.97 8.61
C LEU A 55 2.44 5.11 9.20
N LEU A 56 2.52 5.13 10.53
CA LEU A 56 3.47 5.94 11.29
C LEU A 56 4.69 5.08 11.64
N LYS A 57 5.89 5.61 11.41
CA LYS A 57 7.11 5.06 12.01
C LYS A 57 7.27 5.61 13.43
N PRO A 58 7.58 4.77 14.43
CA PRO A 58 7.83 5.22 15.79
C PRO A 58 9.11 6.06 15.87
N ASP A 59 9.27 6.85 16.94
CA ASP A 59 10.60 7.38 17.26
C ASP A 59 11.56 6.28 17.73
N LYS A 60 12.83 6.66 17.90
CA LYS A 60 13.89 5.73 18.27
C LYS A 60 13.58 4.94 19.54
N LYS A 61 12.96 5.57 20.55
CA LYS A 61 12.70 4.91 21.84
C LYS A 61 11.67 3.78 21.67
N LEU A 62 10.55 4.06 21.01
CA LEU A 62 9.53 3.04 20.75
C LEU A 62 10.01 1.99 19.74
N PHE A 63 10.80 2.40 18.73
CA PHE A 63 11.46 1.48 17.80
C PHE A 63 12.36 0.46 18.53
N ASP A 64 13.27 0.96 19.38
CA ASP A 64 14.23 0.11 20.09
C ASP A 64 13.52 -0.86 21.04
N LEU A 65 12.44 -0.41 21.71
CA LEU A 65 11.62 -1.27 22.55
C LEU A 65 10.99 -2.42 21.74
N ALA A 66 10.40 -2.09 20.58
CA ALA A 66 9.78 -3.08 19.72
C ALA A 66 10.80 -4.12 19.23
N VAL A 67 11.96 -3.69 18.75
CA VAL A 67 13.03 -4.59 18.26
C VAL A 67 13.59 -5.48 19.38
N GLN A 68 13.88 -4.91 20.55
CA GLN A 68 14.38 -5.69 21.69
C GLN A 68 13.36 -6.72 22.16
N THR A 69 12.09 -6.36 22.19
CA THR A 69 11.01 -7.28 22.58
C THR A 69 10.85 -8.36 21.52
N ASN A 70 10.78 -8.01 20.24
CA ASN A 70 10.74 -8.96 19.13
C ASN A 70 11.88 -9.99 19.18
N ALA A 71 13.11 -9.57 19.51
CA ALA A 71 14.24 -10.48 19.68
C ALA A 71 14.04 -11.51 20.82
N ARG A 72 13.23 -11.19 21.84
CA ARG A 72 12.82 -12.15 22.88
C ARG A 72 11.76 -13.11 22.35
N LEU A 73 10.76 -12.61 21.61
CA LEU A 73 9.74 -13.43 20.98
C LEU A 73 10.34 -14.45 20.01
N LEU A 74 11.33 -14.06 19.22
CA LEU A 74 12.01 -14.97 18.29
C LEU A 74 12.79 -16.10 18.99
N LYS A 75 13.18 -15.92 20.26
CA LYS A 75 13.77 -17.03 21.05
C LYS A 75 12.73 -18.06 21.45
N ASP A 76 11.50 -17.60 21.72
CA ASP A 76 10.36 -18.48 22.05
C ASP A 76 9.77 -19.13 20.80
N TYR A 77 9.61 -18.37 19.71
CA TYR A 77 9.04 -18.82 18.46
C TYR A 77 9.94 -18.41 17.26
N PRO A 78 10.96 -19.23 16.92
CA PRO A 78 11.92 -18.92 15.87
C PRO A 78 11.35 -18.83 14.45
N LYS A 79 10.12 -19.31 14.24
CA LYS A 79 9.39 -19.20 12.96
C LYS A 79 8.64 -17.87 12.81
N GLY A 80 8.76 -16.96 13.79
CA GLY A 80 8.23 -15.60 13.67
C GLY A 80 9.02 -14.77 12.67
N PHE A 81 8.63 -13.50 12.52
CA PHE A 81 9.38 -12.54 11.71
C PHE A 81 10.21 -11.60 12.60
N PRO A 82 11.46 -11.29 12.22
CA PRO A 82 12.23 -10.26 12.87
C PRO A 82 11.65 -8.89 12.59
N LEU A 83 11.78 -7.95 13.52
CA LEU A 83 11.59 -6.52 13.20
C LEU A 83 12.91 -5.96 12.66
N ASP A 84 12.98 -5.80 11.34
CA ASP A 84 14.17 -5.40 10.59
C ASP A 84 13.85 -4.40 9.47
N ARG A 85 14.75 -4.26 8.49
CA ARG A 85 14.55 -3.36 7.34
C ARG A 85 13.36 -3.76 6.46
N SER A 86 13.02 -5.04 6.42
CA SER A 86 11.91 -5.62 5.66
C SER A 86 10.69 -5.86 6.55
N HIS A 87 10.72 -5.52 7.82
CA HIS A 87 9.60 -5.72 8.76
C HIS A 87 9.60 -4.56 9.74
N VAL A 88 9.43 -3.36 9.21
CA VAL A 88 9.66 -2.14 9.98
C VAL A 88 8.61 -2.02 11.11
N PRO A 89 9.01 -1.79 12.37
CA PRO A 89 8.08 -1.46 13.45
C PRO A 89 7.23 -0.25 13.06
N HIS A 90 5.90 -0.37 13.17
CA HIS A 90 4.99 0.67 12.70
C HIS A 90 3.67 0.68 13.46
N ILE A 91 2.97 1.82 13.38
CA ILE A 91 1.56 1.96 13.77
C ILE A 91 0.76 2.13 12.47
N THR A 92 -0.12 1.18 12.18
CA THR A 92 -0.98 1.23 11.00
C THR A 92 -2.01 2.35 11.14
N LEU A 93 -2.16 3.17 10.10
CA LEU A 93 -3.27 4.12 9.96
C LEU A 93 -4.37 3.49 9.11
N ILE A 94 -4.00 2.91 7.96
CA ILE A 94 -4.96 2.23 7.07
C ILE A 94 -4.25 1.19 6.21
N GLN A 95 -4.89 0.02 6.06
CA GLN A 95 -4.49 -0.99 5.08
C GLN A 95 -5.60 -1.15 4.04
N LEU A 96 -5.21 -1.24 2.77
CA LEU A 96 -6.15 -1.41 1.66
C LEU A 96 -5.43 -1.93 0.41
N TYR A 97 -6.21 -2.36 -0.57
CA TYR A 97 -5.70 -2.64 -1.91
C TYR A 97 -5.90 -1.43 -2.82
N ILE A 98 -4.91 -1.17 -3.68
CA ILE A 98 -5.00 -0.22 -4.80
C ILE A 98 -4.48 -0.85 -6.09
N THR A 99 -4.73 -0.19 -7.22
CA THR A 99 -3.96 -0.45 -8.44
C THR A 99 -2.58 0.21 -8.32
N ALA A 100 -1.54 -0.44 -8.83
CA ALA A 100 -0.19 0.13 -8.83
C ALA A 100 -0.12 1.48 -9.58
N ASN A 101 -0.96 1.65 -10.61
CA ASN A 101 -1.10 2.92 -11.34
C ASN A 101 -1.59 4.10 -10.49
N ASP A 102 -2.35 3.84 -9.44
CA ASP A 102 -2.88 4.90 -8.58
C ASP A 102 -1.92 5.29 -7.45
N LEU A 103 -0.79 4.59 -7.27
CA LEU A 103 0.17 4.83 -6.19
C LEU A 103 0.61 6.30 -6.10
N ASN A 104 0.92 6.95 -7.22
CA ASN A 104 1.34 8.36 -7.22
C ASN A 104 0.23 9.30 -6.73
N LYS A 105 -1.04 9.03 -7.09
CA LYS A 105 -2.19 9.83 -6.62
C LYS A 105 -2.44 9.60 -5.13
N VAL A 106 -2.31 8.35 -4.69
CA VAL A 106 -2.40 7.98 -3.27
C VAL A 106 -1.31 8.69 -2.46
N ILE A 107 -0.06 8.72 -2.95
CA ILE A 107 1.04 9.47 -2.34
C ILE A 107 0.70 10.95 -2.21
N GLU A 108 0.15 11.58 -3.26
CA GLU A 108 -0.25 12.99 -3.24
C GLU A 108 -1.32 13.26 -2.17
N VAL A 109 -2.35 12.42 -2.12
CA VAL A 109 -3.42 12.52 -1.12
C VAL A 109 -2.87 12.36 0.29
N VAL A 110 -2.11 11.29 0.55
CA VAL A 110 -1.48 11.04 1.87
C VAL A 110 -0.59 12.22 2.27
N SER A 111 0.23 12.73 1.35
CA SER A 111 1.10 13.87 1.61
C SER A 111 0.31 15.13 2.03
N ASN A 112 -0.82 15.39 1.38
CA ASN A 112 -1.66 16.54 1.70
C ASN A 112 -2.35 16.40 3.07
N GLU A 113 -2.81 15.20 3.42
CA GLU A 113 -3.40 14.96 4.74
C GLU A 113 -2.36 15.02 5.87
N VAL A 114 -1.15 14.50 5.64
CA VAL A 114 -0.03 14.58 6.60
C VAL A 114 0.32 16.04 6.91
N LYS A 115 0.39 16.89 5.88
CA LYS A 115 0.59 18.35 6.04
C LYS A 115 -0.51 18.97 6.87
N SER A 116 -1.75 18.71 6.50
CA SER A 116 -2.93 19.38 7.08
C SER A 116 -3.12 19.02 8.55
N ALA A 117 -2.80 17.77 8.94
CA ALA A 117 -2.97 17.29 10.30
C ALA A 117 -1.78 17.60 11.24
N ASN A 118 -0.66 18.16 10.75
CA ASN A 118 0.56 18.38 11.53
C ASN A 118 1.01 17.12 12.31
N VAL A 119 0.99 15.96 11.64
CA VAL A 119 1.16 14.62 12.25
C VAL A 119 2.43 14.50 13.11
N PHE A 120 3.51 15.17 12.73
CA PHE A 120 4.78 15.12 13.46
C PHE A 120 4.76 15.83 14.82
N ASN A 121 3.74 16.67 15.09
CA ASN A 121 3.53 17.31 16.39
C ASN A 121 2.71 16.44 17.35
N LEU A 122 2.19 15.29 16.89
CA LEU A 122 1.47 14.38 17.76
C LEU A 122 2.35 13.90 18.92
N LYS A 123 1.76 13.92 20.12
CA LYS A 123 2.29 13.29 21.33
C LYS A 123 1.40 12.11 21.66
N LEU A 124 1.87 10.94 21.29
CA LEU A 124 1.18 9.67 21.52
C LEU A 124 1.77 9.02 22.75
N LYS A 125 1.03 8.10 23.37
CA LYS A 125 1.48 7.38 24.56
C LYS A 125 1.28 5.89 24.35
N VAL A 126 2.32 5.12 24.63
CA VAL A 126 2.24 3.66 24.62
C VAL A 126 1.94 3.18 26.04
N LYS A 127 0.93 2.32 26.21
CA LYS A 127 0.39 1.95 27.54
C LYS A 127 0.80 0.56 28.04
N GLY A 128 1.18 -0.34 27.14
CA GLY A 128 1.64 -1.68 27.53
C GLY A 128 1.49 -2.70 26.40
N PHE A 129 1.76 -3.95 26.74
CA PHE A 129 1.56 -5.08 25.85
C PHE A 129 0.12 -5.59 25.91
N LYS A 130 -0.38 -6.06 24.77
CA LYS A 130 -1.61 -6.83 24.67
C LYS A 130 -1.48 -7.90 23.62
N SER A 131 -2.02 -9.06 23.93
CA SER A 131 -1.85 -10.25 23.12
C SER A 131 -3.20 -10.83 22.73
N SER A 132 -3.20 -11.48 21.58
CA SER A 132 -4.36 -12.16 21.03
C SER A 132 -3.92 -13.36 20.21
N LYS A 133 -4.85 -14.26 19.91
CA LYS A 133 -4.57 -15.38 19.01
C LYS A 133 -4.71 -14.97 17.56
N TRP A 134 -3.72 -15.33 16.76
CA TRP A 134 -3.74 -15.29 15.31
C TRP A 134 -3.56 -16.71 14.79
N ASP A 135 -4.68 -17.35 14.46
CA ASP A 135 -4.78 -18.76 14.15
C ASP A 135 -4.16 -19.61 15.28
N ASP A 136 -3.08 -20.34 14.99
CA ASP A 136 -2.42 -21.24 15.95
C ASP A 136 -1.31 -20.56 16.76
N VAL A 137 -1.00 -19.28 16.50
CA VAL A 137 0.05 -18.53 17.21
C VAL A 137 -0.52 -17.39 18.05
N GLY A 138 0.22 -16.97 19.06
CA GLY A 138 -0.04 -15.71 19.75
C GLY A 138 0.60 -14.55 19.00
N VAL A 139 -0.09 -13.42 18.91
CA VAL A 139 0.45 -12.12 18.47
C VAL A 139 0.43 -11.18 19.65
N THR A 140 1.50 -10.42 19.85
CA THR A 140 1.52 -9.32 20.83
C THR A 140 1.78 -7.98 20.17
N VAL A 141 1.16 -6.96 20.73
CA VAL A 141 1.24 -5.58 20.28
C VAL A 141 1.57 -4.67 21.44
N LEU A 142 2.24 -3.55 21.15
CA LEU A 142 2.28 -2.40 22.03
C LEU A 142 1.04 -1.55 21.74
N GLU A 143 0.14 -1.44 22.71
CA GLU A 143 -1.06 -0.61 22.56
C GLU A 143 -0.73 0.88 22.73
N ILE A 144 -1.31 1.70 21.86
CA ILE A 144 -1.24 3.15 21.96
C ILE A 144 -2.53 3.65 22.60
N ASP A 145 -2.42 4.58 23.55
CA ASP A 145 -3.58 5.26 24.17
C ASP A 145 -4.42 5.96 23.09
N ASP A 146 -5.73 5.99 23.31
CA ASP A 146 -6.65 6.72 22.44
C ASP A 146 -6.24 8.20 22.36
N ASN A 147 -6.20 8.72 21.13
CA ASN A 147 -5.80 10.09 20.87
C ASN A 147 -6.70 10.67 19.78
N LEU A 148 -7.50 11.67 20.15
CA LEU A 148 -8.49 12.28 19.25
C LEU A 148 -7.85 12.81 17.96
N ALA A 149 -6.68 13.44 18.04
CA ALA A 149 -6.00 13.97 16.86
C ALA A 149 -5.53 12.85 15.91
N LEU A 150 -5.04 11.74 16.46
CA LEU A 150 -4.71 10.55 15.67
C LEU A 150 -5.95 9.92 15.03
N SER A 151 -7.04 9.78 15.78
CA SER A 151 -8.30 9.21 15.25
C SER A 151 -8.92 10.07 14.16
N LEU A 152 -8.90 11.39 14.30
CA LEU A 152 -9.37 12.32 13.25
C LEU A 152 -8.48 12.25 12.00
N PHE A 153 -7.16 12.12 12.19
CA PHE A 153 -6.24 11.94 11.07
C PHE A 153 -6.47 10.61 10.34
N GLU A 154 -6.68 9.51 11.06
CA GLU A 154 -7.03 8.22 10.47
C GLU A 154 -8.33 8.29 9.67
N GLN A 155 -9.40 8.84 10.26
CA GLN A 155 -10.69 8.99 9.58
C GLN A 155 -10.56 9.84 8.31
N LYS A 156 -9.75 10.90 8.36
CA LYS A 156 -9.49 11.74 7.20
C LYS A 156 -8.78 10.97 6.08
N LEU A 157 -7.79 10.14 6.41
CA LEU A 157 -7.14 9.26 5.44
C LEU A 157 -8.12 8.24 4.84
N VAL A 158 -8.98 7.63 5.67
CA VAL A 158 -10.01 6.69 5.21
C VAL A 158 -10.92 7.34 4.17
N THR A 159 -11.45 8.53 4.47
CA THR A 159 -12.30 9.26 3.54
C THR A 159 -11.56 9.67 2.27
N SER A 160 -10.36 10.24 2.40
CA SER A 160 -9.61 10.74 1.24
C SER A 160 -9.09 9.63 0.33
N LEU A 161 -8.89 8.41 0.85
CA LEU A 161 -8.41 7.25 0.09
C LEU A 161 -9.53 6.36 -0.47
N GLU A 162 -10.79 6.56 -0.05
CA GLU A 162 -11.95 5.80 -0.54
C GLU A 162 -11.99 5.61 -2.07
N PRO A 163 -11.73 6.64 -2.91
CA PRO A 163 -11.79 6.49 -4.37
C PRO A 163 -10.76 5.52 -4.97
N PHE A 164 -9.72 5.14 -4.23
CA PHE A 164 -8.65 4.24 -4.70
C PHE A 164 -8.80 2.81 -4.20
N ILE A 165 -9.74 2.56 -3.28
CA ILE A 165 -9.93 1.24 -2.67
C ILE A 165 -10.47 0.27 -3.72
N ILE A 166 -9.75 -0.83 -3.91
CA ILE A 166 -10.24 -1.98 -4.66
C ILE A 166 -10.40 -3.19 -3.73
N LYS A 167 -11.22 -4.16 -4.16
CA LYS A 167 -11.46 -5.41 -3.44
C LYS A 167 -10.80 -6.59 -4.14
N GLY A 168 -10.62 -7.68 -3.41
CA GLY A 168 -10.19 -8.96 -3.98
C GLY A 168 -8.71 -9.00 -4.34
N GLY A 169 -7.86 -8.31 -3.56
CA GLY A 169 -6.42 -8.52 -3.65
C GLY A 169 -6.07 -9.98 -3.38
N GLY A 170 -5.20 -10.54 -4.22
CA GLY A 170 -4.71 -11.91 -4.07
C GLY A 170 -3.29 -11.95 -3.49
N ASN A 171 -2.73 -13.16 -3.39
CA ASN A 171 -1.36 -13.38 -2.90
C ASN A 171 -0.30 -12.48 -3.58
N LYS A 172 -0.44 -12.24 -4.89
CA LYS A 172 0.46 -11.39 -5.70
C LYS A 172 0.44 -9.91 -5.32
N ALA A 173 -0.55 -9.46 -4.55
CA ALA A 173 -0.62 -8.07 -4.10
C ALA A 173 0.38 -7.77 -2.97
N PHE A 174 0.87 -8.82 -2.31
CA PHE A 174 1.81 -8.74 -1.18
C PHE A 174 3.24 -9.03 -1.64
N ILE A 175 4.22 -8.61 -0.84
CA ILE A 175 5.58 -9.11 -0.95
C ILE A 175 5.61 -10.57 -0.49
N ALA A 176 6.20 -11.43 -1.31
CA ALA A 176 6.29 -12.86 -1.04
C ALA A 176 7.05 -13.17 0.27
N ASN A 177 6.70 -14.29 0.89
CA ASN A 177 7.44 -14.81 2.04
C ASN A 177 8.83 -15.27 1.59
N ASP A 178 9.84 -15.08 2.44
CA ASP A 178 11.24 -15.37 2.10
C ASP A 178 11.49 -16.88 1.94
N ASP A 179 10.67 -17.70 2.59
CA ASP A 179 10.69 -19.16 2.47
C ASP A 179 9.88 -19.70 1.28
N GLY A 180 9.29 -18.82 0.47
CA GLY A 180 8.49 -19.16 -0.70
C GLY A 180 7.08 -19.68 -0.38
N THR A 181 6.67 -19.70 0.90
CA THR A 181 5.30 -20.03 1.26
C THR A 181 4.31 -18.96 0.78
N ALA A 182 3.06 -19.35 0.61
CA ALA A 182 2.01 -18.41 0.26
C ALA A 182 1.66 -17.53 1.47
N VAL A 183 1.57 -16.21 1.25
CA VAL A 183 0.91 -15.27 2.16
C VAL A 183 -0.44 -15.82 2.64
N GLY A 184 -0.66 -15.77 3.96
CA GLY A 184 -1.84 -16.32 4.61
C GLY A 184 -3.17 -15.78 4.09
N THR A 185 -4.16 -16.65 3.96
CA THR A 185 -5.52 -16.25 3.53
C THR A 185 -6.20 -15.29 4.51
N ARG A 186 -5.87 -15.40 5.81
CA ARG A 186 -6.38 -14.50 6.85
C ARG A 186 -5.94 -13.06 6.66
N ILE A 187 -4.66 -12.80 6.35
CA ILE A 187 -4.19 -11.42 6.12
C ILE A 187 -4.74 -10.86 4.80
N ILE A 188 -4.87 -11.71 3.77
CA ILE A 188 -5.49 -11.31 2.50
C ILE A 188 -6.92 -10.80 2.74
N LYS A 189 -7.71 -11.56 3.51
CA LYS A 189 -9.07 -11.16 3.89
C LYS A 189 -9.08 -9.93 4.80
N TYR A 190 -8.16 -9.87 5.77
CA TYR A 190 -8.04 -8.76 6.71
C TYR A 190 -7.83 -7.42 6.00
N VAL A 191 -6.94 -7.35 5.00
CA VAL A 191 -6.72 -6.12 4.22
C VAL A 191 -7.96 -5.76 3.39
N ASP A 192 -8.67 -6.76 2.86
CA ASP A 192 -9.89 -6.53 2.09
C ASP A 192 -11.01 -5.93 2.97
N GLU A 193 -11.07 -6.32 4.23
CA GLU A 193 -12.11 -5.91 5.18
C GLU A 193 -11.63 -4.82 6.17
N PHE A 194 -10.41 -4.29 5.99
CA PHE A 194 -9.80 -3.39 6.96
C PHE A 194 -10.66 -2.18 7.27
N VAL A 195 -11.02 -1.39 6.25
CA VAL A 195 -11.79 -0.16 6.43
C VAL A 195 -13.13 -0.39 7.19
N PRO A 196 -14.01 -1.32 6.78
CA PRO A 196 -15.27 -1.52 7.51
C PRO A 196 -15.09 -2.14 8.92
N LEU A 197 -13.97 -2.81 9.22
CA LEU A 197 -13.78 -3.54 10.48
C LEU A 197 -12.78 -2.93 11.47
N HIS A 198 -11.87 -2.08 11.02
CA HIS A 198 -10.70 -1.61 11.77
C HIS A 198 -10.42 -0.11 11.65
N SER A 199 -11.32 0.67 11.03
CA SER A 199 -11.22 2.12 10.91
C SER A 199 -12.31 2.87 11.69
N GLY A 200 -12.17 4.19 11.81
CA GLY A 200 -13.16 5.05 12.46
C GLY A 200 -13.38 4.70 13.93
N ASP A 201 -14.62 4.47 14.35
CA ASP A 201 -14.95 4.10 15.73
C ASP A 201 -14.33 2.76 16.18
N LYS A 202 -13.88 1.93 15.22
CA LYS A 202 -13.19 0.66 15.49
C LYS A 202 -11.67 0.77 15.42
N TYR A 203 -11.15 1.97 15.13
CA TYR A 203 -9.72 2.20 15.04
C TYR A 203 -9.06 2.00 16.40
N SER A 204 -8.08 1.11 16.44
CA SER A 204 -7.31 0.78 17.64
C SER A 204 -5.82 0.89 17.30
N PRO A 205 -5.16 2.01 17.61
CA PRO A 205 -3.76 2.21 17.24
C PRO A 205 -2.84 1.30 18.06
N HIS A 206 -1.99 0.54 17.38
CA HIS A 206 -1.06 -0.39 18.00
C HIS A 206 0.17 -0.59 17.13
N LEU A 207 1.26 -1.07 17.75
CA LEU A 207 2.46 -1.55 17.06
C LEU A 207 2.60 -3.05 17.30
N THR A 208 2.50 -3.85 16.24
CA THR A 208 2.73 -5.30 16.33
C THR A 208 4.20 -5.59 16.57
N VAL A 209 4.50 -6.31 17.65
CA VAL A 209 5.87 -6.63 18.07
C VAL A 209 6.33 -7.96 17.49
N GLY A 210 5.42 -8.92 17.32
CA GLY A 210 5.72 -10.21 16.73
C GLY A 210 4.78 -11.31 17.20
N VAL A 211 5.18 -12.55 16.94
CA VAL A 211 4.46 -13.76 17.29
C VAL A 211 5.26 -14.62 18.28
N ALA A 212 4.57 -15.27 19.21
CA ALA A 212 5.14 -16.18 20.18
C ALA A 212 4.08 -17.17 20.71
N SER A 213 4.48 -18.08 21.58
CA SER A 213 3.53 -18.92 22.32
C SER A 213 2.64 -18.06 23.22
N MET A 214 1.36 -18.45 23.38
CA MET A 214 0.45 -17.73 24.28
C MET A 214 0.92 -17.75 25.74
N GLU A 215 1.65 -18.78 26.15
CA GLU A 215 2.26 -18.86 27.48
C GLU A 215 3.29 -17.76 27.68
N PHE A 216 4.24 -17.62 26.74
CA PHE A 216 5.24 -16.55 26.77
C PHE A 216 4.57 -15.17 26.79
N LEU A 217 3.58 -14.94 25.92
CA LEU A 217 2.87 -13.67 25.83
C LEU A 217 2.10 -13.31 27.11
N THR A 218 1.48 -14.29 27.76
CA THR A 218 0.80 -14.10 29.05
C THR A 218 1.78 -13.68 30.16
N ASN A 219 3.03 -14.15 30.09
CA ASN A 219 4.06 -13.74 31.04
C ASN A 219 4.63 -12.36 30.70
N LEU A 220 4.80 -12.05 29.41
CA LEU A 220 5.24 -10.73 28.94
C LEU A 220 4.27 -9.61 29.40
N GLU A 221 2.95 -9.86 29.35
CA GLU A 221 1.95 -8.88 29.81
C GLU A 221 1.97 -8.60 31.31
N LYS A 222 2.56 -9.50 32.11
CA LYS A 222 2.70 -9.32 33.56
C LYS A 222 3.97 -8.55 33.93
N GLU A 223 4.89 -8.35 32.98
CA GLU A 223 6.12 -7.59 33.25
C GLU A 223 5.78 -6.13 33.56
N GLU A 224 6.56 -5.54 34.46
CA GLU A 224 6.41 -4.12 34.75
C GLU A 224 6.64 -3.29 33.49
N TYR A 225 5.66 -2.47 33.15
CA TYR A 225 5.70 -1.63 31.97
C TYR A 225 5.61 -0.16 32.36
N ALA A 226 6.66 0.59 32.07
CA ALA A 226 6.66 2.04 32.21
C ALA A 226 6.10 2.68 30.95
N SER A 227 4.85 3.18 31.02
CA SER A 227 4.28 3.96 29.92
C SER A 227 5.10 5.20 29.61
N PHE A 228 5.20 5.56 28.34
CA PHE A 228 5.91 6.77 27.92
C PHE A 228 5.30 7.37 26.66
N SER A 229 5.55 8.67 26.49
CA SER A 229 5.16 9.39 25.29
C SER A 229 6.22 9.29 24.20
N PHE A 230 5.76 9.27 22.95
CA PHE A 230 6.57 9.26 21.75
C PHE A 230 5.94 10.20 20.70
N SER A 231 6.70 10.53 19.67
CA SER A 231 6.19 11.21 18.48
C SER A 231 6.52 10.40 17.24
N PRO A 232 5.67 10.42 16.18
CA PRO A 232 6.01 9.78 14.92
C PRO A 232 7.31 10.36 14.36
N SER A 233 8.21 9.49 13.89
CA SER A 233 9.45 9.91 13.20
C SER A 233 9.23 10.13 11.70
N ALA A 234 8.30 9.40 11.11
CA ALA A 234 7.91 9.49 9.72
C ALA A 234 6.46 9.03 9.51
N VAL A 235 5.86 9.44 8.40
CA VAL A 235 4.70 8.78 7.80
C VAL A 235 5.20 8.07 6.55
N ALA A 236 4.71 6.86 6.27
CA ALA A 236 5.14 6.10 5.10
C ALA A 236 4.02 5.27 4.50
N ILE A 237 4.22 4.89 3.24
CA ILE A 237 3.42 3.91 2.53
C ILE A 237 4.32 2.72 2.25
N TYR A 238 3.90 1.54 2.69
CA TYR A 238 4.61 0.28 2.44
C TYR A 238 3.72 -0.68 1.67
N GLN A 239 4.32 -1.48 0.79
CA GLN A 239 3.70 -2.71 0.33
C GLN A 239 3.78 -3.76 1.45
N LEU A 240 2.63 -4.38 1.72
CA LEU A 240 2.46 -5.35 2.79
C LEU A 240 3.10 -6.71 2.45
N GLY A 241 3.54 -7.41 3.48
CA GLY A 241 3.78 -8.86 3.46
C GLY A 241 2.78 -9.61 4.32
N ASP A 242 3.10 -10.86 4.60
CA ASP A 242 2.34 -11.67 5.54
C ASP A 242 2.31 -11.05 6.95
N PHE A 243 1.32 -11.42 7.75
CA PHE A 243 1.01 -10.79 9.06
C PHE A 243 0.80 -9.26 9.03
N GLY A 244 0.62 -8.65 7.85
CA GLY A 244 0.47 -7.20 7.72
C GLY A 244 1.79 -6.45 7.92
N THR A 245 2.91 -7.13 7.72
CA THR A 245 4.25 -6.55 7.88
C THR A 245 4.57 -5.52 6.81
N ALA A 246 5.30 -4.46 7.19
CA ALA A 246 5.72 -3.40 6.29
C ALA A 246 7.02 -3.81 5.56
N ARG A 247 6.89 -4.45 4.38
CA ARG A 247 8.00 -5.12 3.67
C ARG A 247 8.78 -4.24 2.71
N LYS A 248 8.09 -3.48 1.86
CA LYS A 248 8.72 -2.63 0.85
C LYS A 248 8.24 -1.20 0.99
N GLU A 249 9.15 -0.29 1.30
CA GLU A 249 8.83 1.14 1.30
C GLU A 249 8.50 1.60 -0.12
N LEU A 250 7.33 2.21 -0.29
CA LEU A 250 6.88 2.80 -1.56
C LEU A 250 7.03 4.32 -1.53
N TRP A 251 6.87 4.91 -0.35
CA TRP A 251 7.02 6.33 -0.10
C TRP A 251 7.22 6.57 1.40
N SER A 252 7.98 7.60 1.75
CA SER A 252 8.07 8.08 3.12
C SER A 252 8.25 9.58 3.19
N TRP A 253 7.83 10.14 4.30
CA TRP A 253 8.07 11.52 4.67
C TRP A 253 8.41 11.62 6.16
N SER A 254 9.58 12.16 6.45
CA SER A 254 9.99 12.67 7.76
C SER A 254 10.24 14.18 7.71
N LEU A 255 10.08 14.87 8.85
CA LEU A 255 10.74 16.16 9.01
C LEU A 255 12.23 15.89 9.19
N ASP A 256 13.07 16.49 8.35
CA ASP A 256 14.50 16.55 8.62
C ASP A 256 14.67 17.12 10.04
N LYS A 257 15.37 16.37 10.91
CA LYS A 257 15.71 16.83 12.26
C LYS A 257 17.11 17.38 12.28
#